data_AF-A0A4Y3WR40-F1
#
_entry.id   AF-A0A4Y3WR40-F1
#
_cell.length_a   1.000
_cell.length_b   1.000
_cell.length_c   1.000
_cell.angle_alpha   90.00
_cell.angle_beta   90.00
_cell.angle_gamma   90.00
#
_symmetry.space_group_name_H-M   'P 1'
#
loop_
_entity.id
_entity.type
_entity.pdbx_description
1 polymer ?
#
loop_
_entity_poly.entity_id
_entity_poly.type
_entity_poly.pdbx_seq_one_letter_code
_entity_poly.pdbx_strand_id
1 'polypeptide(L)'
;MDGDCPVRAPANPVSGACGPGTPAVDEEVAMPQQGWSDKRERQYERVKDSARDRGVGEERAQEIAARTVNKNRAQAGESREASRTSTQDVSPQHRGGKRSHTGARGRTKAQLYEDARRHGVQGRSSMTKAQLEEALKGG
;
A
#
# COMPACT_ATOMS: atom_id res chain seq x y z
N MET A 1 28.07 2.04 38.63
CA MET A 1 28.07 0.56 38.65
C MET A 1 27.02 0.13 39.66
N ASP A 2 26.52 -1.09 39.48
CA ASP A 2 25.68 -1.83 40.44
C ASP A 2 24.22 -1.32 40.50
N GLY A 3 23.21 -2.05 40.05
CA GLY A 3 23.05 -3.50 40.09
C GLY A 3 21.84 -3.80 40.97
N ASP A 4 20.96 -4.66 40.45
CA ASP A 4 19.96 -5.44 41.20
C ASP A 4 18.61 -4.81 41.55
N CYS A 5 17.62 -5.12 40.70
CA CYS A 5 16.22 -5.27 41.08
C CYS A 5 16.05 -6.56 41.92
N PRO A 6 15.54 -6.49 43.16
CA PRO A 6 15.27 -7.70 43.92
C PRO A 6 13.93 -8.37 43.54
N VAL A 7 14.03 -9.60 43.02
CA VAL A 7 13.42 -10.88 43.47
C VAL A 7 12.17 -10.82 44.39
N ARG A 8 11.15 -11.72 44.40
CA ARG A 8 10.94 -13.12 43.96
C ARG A 8 9.42 -13.45 44.15
N ALA A 9 8.77 -14.15 43.21
CA ALA A 9 8.26 -15.56 43.32
C ALA A 9 6.74 -15.71 43.63
N PRO A 10 6.10 -16.90 43.48
CA PRO A 10 6.36 -18.06 42.59
C PRO A 10 5.10 -18.67 41.90
N ALA A 11 5.39 -19.62 40.99
CA ALA A 11 4.65 -20.86 40.68
C ALA A 11 3.32 -20.80 39.88
N ASN A 12 3.35 -21.38 38.67
CA ASN A 12 2.80 -22.73 38.52
C ASN A 12 3.48 -23.52 37.38
N PRO A 13 3.72 -24.84 37.53
CA PRO A 13 4.50 -25.65 36.61
C PRO A 13 3.64 -26.42 35.59
N VAL A 14 4.27 -26.61 34.42
CA VAL A 14 4.29 -27.78 33.52
C VAL A 14 3.13 -28.78 33.58
N SER A 15 2.44 -28.95 32.44
CA SER A 15 2.17 -30.22 31.72
C SER A 15 1.17 -29.88 30.60
N GLY A 16 1.42 -30.06 29.31
CA GLY A 16 1.97 -31.26 28.68
C GLY A 16 0.92 -31.71 27.67
N ALA A 17 1.04 -31.25 26.43
CA ALA A 17 0.42 -31.91 25.29
C ALA A 17 1.31 -31.66 24.08
N CYS A 18 2.13 -32.66 23.80
CA CYS A 18 2.81 -32.87 22.55
C CYS A 18 1.77 -32.83 21.42
N GLY A 19 1.68 -31.70 20.70
CA GLY A 19 1.17 -31.70 19.34
C GLY A 19 2.32 -32.07 18.41
N PRO A 20 2.13 -32.93 17.41
CA PRO A 20 3.18 -33.24 16.45
C PRO A 20 3.62 -31.93 15.81
N GLY A 21 4.93 -31.67 15.83
CA GLY A 21 5.51 -30.49 15.24
C GLY A 21 4.98 -30.32 13.83
N THR A 22 4.33 -29.18 13.58
CA THR A 22 4.14 -28.71 12.22
C THR A 22 5.54 -28.63 11.62
N PRO A 23 5.87 -29.44 10.60
CA PRO A 23 7.05 -29.13 9.82
C PRO A 23 6.82 -27.71 9.28
N ALA A 24 7.82 -26.86 9.42
CA ALA A 24 7.93 -25.65 8.64
C ALA A 24 7.93 -26.09 7.18
N VAL A 25 6.74 -26.16 6.59
CA VAL A 25 6.59 -26.20 5.16
C VAL A 25 6.81 -24.77 4.73
N ASP A 26 7.99 -24.50 4.19
CA ASP A 26 8.13 -23.59 3.06
C ASP A 26 7.28 -24.15 1.90
N GLU A 27 5.97 -24.30 2.10
CA GLU A 27 5.03 -24.63 1.06
C GLU A 27 4.87 -23.32 0.28
N GLU A 28 5.67 -23.21 -0.77
CA GLU A 28 5.25 -22.50 -1.97
C GLU A 28 3.77 -22.84 -2.19
N VAL A 29 2.88 -21.91 -1.85
CA VAL A 29 1.51 -21.92 -2.35
C VAL A 29 1.65 -21.70 -3.85
N ALA A 30 1.98 -22.77 -4.56
CA ALA A 30 2.07 -22.84 -5.98
C ALA A 30 0.67 -22.54 -6.49
N MET A 31 0.49 -21.28 -6.91
CA MET A 31 -0.66 -20.89 -7.70
C MET A 31 -0.81 -21.92 -8.83
N PRO A 32 -2.04 -22.33 -9.18
CA PRO A 32 -2.25 -23.39 -10.15
C PRO A 32 -1.61 -23.00 -11.49
N GLN A 33 -0.46 -23.60 -11.78
CA GLN A 33 0.35 -23.38 -12.99
C GLN A 33 -0.37 -23.80 -14.29
N GLN A 34 -1.54 -24.45 -14.18
CA GLN A 34 -2.21 -25.10 -15.33
C GLN A 34 -3.24 -24.22 -16.06
N GLY A 35 -3.23 -22.91 -15.88
CA GLY A 35 -4.22 -22.06 -16.57
C GLY A 35 -3.88 -20.59 -16.75
N TRP A 36 -2.65 -20.19 -16.45
CA TRP A 36 -2.18 -18.81 -16.55
C TRP A 36 -1.14 -18.76 -17.67
N SER A 37 -1.09 -17.66 -18.43
CA SER A 37 0.00 -17.48 -19.40
C SER A 37 1.24 -16.96 -18.71
N ASP A 38 2.43 -17.15 -19.31
CA ASP A 38 3.71 -16.68 -18.76
C ASP A 38 3.68 -15.19 -18.39
N LYS A 39 2.89 -14.38 -19.11
CA LYS A 39 2.70 -12.95 -18.82
C LYS A 39 1.97 -12.72 -17.49
N ARG A 40 1.01 -13.57 -17.15
CA ARG A 40 0.21 -13.50 -15.91
C ARG A 40 1.01 -14.01 -14.72
N GLU A 41 1.85 -15.02 -14.91
CA GLU A 41 2.80 -15.50 -13.90
C GLU A 41 3.80 -14.40 -13.52
N ARG A 42 4.48 -13.79 -14.50
CA ARG A 42 5.37 -12.64 -14.23
C ARG A 42 4.65 -11.43 -13.61
N GLN A 43 3.34 -11.29 -13.82
CA GLN A 43 2.56 -10.24 -13.20
C GLN A 43 2.24 -10.57 -11.73
N TYR A 44 1.93 -11.84 -11.45
CA TYR A 44 1.69 -12.33 -10.12
C TYR A 44 2.92 -12.14 -9.23
N GLU A 45 4.08 -12.59 -9.69
CA GLU A 45 5.36 -12.44 -8.96
C GLU A 45 5.64 -10.98 -8.62
N ARG A 46 5.57 -10.08 -9.61
CA ARG A 46 5.80 -8.65 -9.37
C ARG A 46 4.85 -8.03 -8.35
N VAL A 47 3.58 -8.46 -8.33
CA VAL A 47 2.60 -7.95 -7.35
C VAL A 47 2.85 -8.55 -5.96
N LYS A 48 3.22 -9.83 -5.90
CA LYS A 48 3.59 -10.53 -4.67
C LYS A 48 4.80 -9.85 -4.02
N ASP A 49 5.85 -9.64 -4.79
CA ASP A 49 7.10 -9.01 -4.32
C ASP A 49 6.84 -7.57 -3.89
N SER A 50 6.11 -6.79 -4.70
CA SER A 50 5.70 -5.43 -4.34
C SER A 50 4.85 -5.36 -3.06
N ALA A 51 4.10 -6.41 -2.72
CA ALA A 51 3.34 -6.46 -1.48
C ALA A 51 4.24 -6.83 -0.29
N ARG A 52 5.17 -7.77 -0.47
CA ARG A 52 6.20 -8.11 0.53
C ARG A 52 7.08 -6.92 0.88
N ASP A 53 7.52 -6.16 -0.12
CA ASP A 53 8.32 -4.95 0.05
C ASP A 53 7.61 -3.87 0.89
N ARG A 54 6.28 -3.90 0.94
CA ARG A 54 5.45 -3.00 1.77
C ARG A 54 5.18 -3.56 3.18
N GLY A 55 5.84 -4.66 3.56
CA GLY A 55 5.68 -5.32 4.86
C GLY A 55 4.44 -6.21 4.97
N VAL A 56 3.83 -6.60 3.84
CA VAL A 56 2.71 -7.56 3.86
C VAL A 56 3.26 -8.98 4.01
N GLY A 57 2.69 -9.75 4.93
CA GLY A 57 3.05 -11.16 5.12
C GLY A 57 2.86 -12.01 3.86
N GLU A 58 3.60 -13.11 3.76
CA GLU A 58 3.71 -13.94 2.55
C GLU A 58 2.36 -14.44 2.01
N GLU A 59 1.55 -15.07 2.86
CA GLU A 59 0.22 -15.59 2.49
C GLU A 59 -0.69 -14.45 1.99
N ARG A 60 -0.66 -13.32 2.68
CA ARG A 60 -1.46 -12.15 2.31
C ARG A 60 -0.98 -11.51 1.01
N ALA A 61 0.33 -11.50 0.75
CA ALA A 61 0.92 -11.00 -0.49
C ALA A 61 0.53 -11.88 -1.69
N GLN A 62 0.57 -13.20 -1.53
CA GLN A 62 0.12 -14.16 -2.53
C GLN A 62 -1.37 -13.97 -2.86
N GLU A 63 -2.20 -13.79 -1.85
CA GLU A 63 -3.63 -13.53 -2.02
C GLU A 63 -3.90 -12.22 -2.79
N ILE A 64 -3.18 -11.14 -2.44
CA ILE A 64 -3.27 -9.86 -3.14
C ILE A 64 -2.86 -10.01 -4.61
N ALA A 65 -1.77 -10.74 -4.87
CA ALA A 65 -1.29 -11.01 -6.22
C ALA A 65 -2.32 -11.82 -7.02
N ALA A 66 -2.88 -12.89 -6.45
CA ALA A 66 -3.88 -13.74 -7.10
C ALA A 66 -5.14 -12.95 -7.46
N ARG A 67 -5.71 -12.20 -6.51
CA ARG A 67 -6.90 -11.36 -6.77
C ARG A 67 -6.63 -10.32 -7.84
N THR A 68 -5.45 -9.72 -7.85
CA THR A 68 -5.07 -8.68 -8.83
C THR A 68 -4.98 -9.25 -10.23
N VAL A 69 -4.30 -10.40 -10.39
CA VAL A 69 -4.15 -11.06 -11.68
C VAL A 69 -5.47 -11.62 -12.19
N ASN A 70 -6.28 -12.25 -11.32
CA ASN A 70 -7.61 -12.74 -11.68
C ASN A 70 -8.52 -11.62 -12.19
N LYS A 71 -8.50 -10.44 -11.58
CA LYS A 71 -9.24 -9.28 -12.09
C LYS A 71 -8.78 -8.88 -13.49
N ASN A 72 -7.47 -8.83 -13.74
CA ASN A 72 -6.94 -8.47 -15.05
C ASN A 72 -7.25 -9.53 -16.13
N ARG A 73 -7.35 -10.81 -15.74
CA ARG A 73 -7.77 -11.91 -16.61
C ARG A 73 -9.26 -11.82 -16.94
N ALA A 74 -10.10 -11.55 -15.95
CA ALA A 74 -11.54 -11.34 -16.15
C ALA A 74 -11.81 -10.14 -17.08
N GLN A 75 -11.06 -9.05 -16.94
CA GLN A 75 -11.17 -7.89 -17.84
C GLN A 75 -10.69 -8.16 -19.27
N ALA A 76 -9.70 -9.03 -19.44
CA ALA A 76 -9.18 -9.43 -20.75
C ALA A 76 -10.00 -10.55 -21.41
N GLY A 77 -11.04 -11.07 -20.75
CA GLY A 77 -11.82 -12.21 -21.23
C GLY A 77 -11.08 -13.57 -21.13
N GLU A 78 -9.97 -13.63 -20.41
CA GLU A 78 -9.14 -14.83 -20.23
C GLU A 78 -9.59 -15.71 -19.04
N SER A 79 -10.61 -15.27 -18.29
CA SER A 79 -11.18 -16.01 -17.15
C SER A 79 -12.53 -16.61 -17.53
N ARG A 80 -12.72 -17.89 -17.18
CA ARG A 80 -14.02 -18.58 -17.32
C ARG A 80 -15.08 -18.00 -16.39
N GLU A 81 -14.63 -17.48 -15.24
CA GLU A 81 -15.47 -16.84 -14.24
C GLU A 81 -15.22 -15.33 -14.26
N ALA A 82 -16.26 -14.57 -14.62
CA ALA A 82 -16.22 -13.12 -14.66
C ALA A 82 -17.49 -12.55 -14.01
N SER A 83 -17.35 -11.92 -12.84
CA SER A 83 -18.43 -11.14 -12.25
C SER A 83 -18.59 -9.81 -13.00
N ARG A 84 -19.81 -9.26 -13.05
CA ARG A 84 -20.08 -7.91 -13.60
C ARG A 84 -19.17 -6.84 -13.00
N THR A 85 -18.86 -6.95 -11.71
CA THR A 85 -17.95 -6.04 -10.99
C THR A 85 -16.50 -6.19 -11.41
N SER A 86 -16.06 -7.35 -11.89
CA SER A 86 -14.69 -7.54 -12.35
C SER A 86 -14.47 -6.97 -13.74
N THR A 87 -15.47 -7.06 -14.62
CA THR A 87 -15.42 -6.57 -16.01
C THR A 87 -15.80 -5.09 -16.16
N GLN A 88 -16.73 -4.56 -15.37
CA GLN A 88 -17.19 -3.16 -15.45
C GLN A 88 -16.38 -2.19 -14.58
N ASP A 89 -15.58 -2.68 -13.64
CA ASP A 89 -14.75 -1.84 -12.79
C ASP A 89 -13.44 -1.43 -13.49
N VAL A 90 -12.92 -0.27 -13.12
CA VAL A 90 -11.65 0.26 -13.61
C VAL A 90 -10.50 -0.66 -13.20
N SER A 91 -9.56 -0.90 -14.12
CA SER A 91 -8.39 -1.74 -13.85
C SER A 91 -7.58 -1.17 -12.67
N PRO A 92 -6.98 -2.03 -11.82
CA PRO A 92 -6.19 -1.59 -10.66
C PRO A 92 -5.08 -0.59 -11.03
N GLN A 93 -4.45 -0.74 -12.19
CA GLN A 93 -3.36 0.11 -12.67
C GLN A 93 -3.87 1.49 -13.08
N HIS A 94 -5.02 1.55 -13.78
CA HIS A 94 -5.64 2.82 -14.16
C HIS A 94 -6.16 3.59 -12.93
N ARG A 95 -6.67 2.87 -11.92
CA ARG A 95 -7.06 3.43 -10.63
C ARG A 95 -5.87 4.02 -9.86
N GLY A 96 -4.72 3.33 -9.86
CA GLY A 96 -3.50 3.80 -9.21
C GLY A 96 -2.96 5.09 -9.85
N GLY A 97 -2.92 5.16 -11.19
CA GLY A 97 -2.49 6.35 -11.92
C GLY A 97 -3.40 7.57 -11.68
N LYS A 98 -4.72 7.40 -11.71
CA LYS A 98 -5.65 8.52 -11.43
C LYS A 98 -5.54 9.10 -10.01
N ARG A 99 -5.03 8.33 -9.05
CA ARG A 99 -4.91 8.76 -7.65
C ARG A 99 -3.52 9.28 -7.29
N SER A 100 -2.50 9.02 -8.10
CA SER A 100 -1.12 9.48 -7.86
C SER A 100 -0.85 10.90 -8.38
N HIS A 101 -1.65 11.43 -9.31
CA HIS A 101 -1.54 12.83 -9.79
C HIS A 101 -2.08 13.88 -8.81
N THR A 102 -2.58 13.44 -7.66
CA THR A 102 -2.97 14.29 -6.53
C THR A 102 -1.93 14.18 -5.41
N GLY A 103 -0.64 14.26 -5.77
CA GLY A 103 0.41 14.52 -4.79
C GLY A 103 0.16 15.84 -4.04
N ALA A 104 0.83 16.05 -2.91
CA ALA A 104 0.71 17.29 -2.13
C ALA A 104 1.08 18.49 -3.03
N ARG A 105 0.08 19.26 -3.49
CA ARG A 105 0.24 20.37 -4.45
C ARG A 105 0.90 21.62 -3.83
N GLY A 106 1.81 21.42 -2.86
CA GLY A 106 2.33 22.48 -2.00
C GLY A 106 1.22 23.19 -1.22
N ARG A 107 1.54 24.36 -0.66
CA ARG A 107 0.53 25.24 -0.05
C ARG A 107 -0.52 25.61 -1.10
N THR A 108 -1.80 25.68 -0.73
CA THR A 108 -2.85 26.14 -1.64
C THR A 108 -2.76 27.66 -1.82
N LYS A 109 -3.32 28.20 -2.92
CA LYS A 109 -3.41 29.66 -3.12
C LYS A 109 -4.06 30.36 -1.92
N ALA A 110 -5.06 29.74 -1.31
CA ALA A 110 -5.76 30.27 -0.14
C ALA A 110 -4.84 30.33 1.10
N GLN A 111 -4.06 29.28 1.37
CA GLN A 111 -3.09 29.29 2.47
C GLN A 111 -2.07 30.42 2.29
N LEU A 112 -1.56 30.60 1.06
CA LEU A 112 -0.63 31.66 0.73
C LEU A 112 -1.25 33.06 0.80
N TYR A 113 -2.55 33.18 0.48
CA TYR A 113 -3.27 34.44 0.59
C TYR A 113 -3.43 34.89 2.05
N GLU A 114 -3.76 33.96 2.95
CA GLU A 114 -3.85 34.27 4.39
C GLU A 114 -2.47 34.53 5.00
N ASP A 115 -1.44 33.79 4.60
CA ASP A 115 -0.06 34.10 4.96
C ASP A 115 0.30 35.53 4.52
N ALA A 116 0.03 35.88 3.26
CA ALA A 116 0.30 37.22 2.71
C ALA A 116 -0.52 38.32 3.41
N ARG A 117 -1.76 38.02 3.83
CA ARG A 117 -2.58 38.95 4.63
C ARG A 117 -1.95 39.21 6.00
N ARG A 118 -1.47 38.15 6.68
CA ARG A 118 -0.81 38.27 7.98
C ARG A 118 0.50 39.07 7.91
N HIS A 119 1.23 38.93 6.80
CA HIS A 119 2.47 39.66 6.54
C HIS A 119 2.26 41.04 5.91
N GLY A 120 1.00 41.49 5.76
CA GLY A 120 0.71 42.84 5.26
C GLY A 120 1.02 43.06 3.77
N VAL A 121 1.13 42.01 2.96
CA VAL A 121 1.44 42.11 1.53
C VAL A 121 0.33 42.88 0.80
N GLN A 122 0.72 44.00 0.17
CA GLN A 122 -0.17 44.82 -0.64
C GLN A 122 -0.41 44.17 -2.00
N GLY A 123 -1.60 44.35 -2.58
CA GLY A 123 -1.95 43.74 -3.87
C GLY A 123 -2.18 42.22 -3.85
N ARG A 124 -2.10 41.57 -2.68
CA ARG A 124 -2.32 40.11 -2.49
C ARG A 124 -3.59 39.56 -3.14
N SER A 125 -4.65 40.36 -3.21
CA SER A 125 -5.94 39.98 -3.79
C SER A 125 -5.88 39.71 -5.29
N SER A 126 -4.95 40.38 -5.99
CA SER A 126 -4.76 40.24 -7.43
C SER A 126 -3.65 39.24 -7.78
N MET A 127 -2.89 38.77 -6.78
CA MET A 127 -1.75 37.89 -6.99
C MET A 127 -2.19 36.45 -7.32
N THR A 128 -1.43 35.84 -8.21
CA THR A 128 -1.49 34.40 -8.50
C THR A 128 -0.83 33.60 -7.38
N LYS A 129 -1.03 32.27 -7.36
CA LYS A 129 -0.42 31.39 -6.38
C LYS A 129 1.11 31.58 -6.31
N ALA A 130 1.76 31.63 -7.48
CA ALA A 130 3.22 31.82 -7.57
C ALA A 130 3.66 33.19 -7.04
N GLN A 131 2.91 34.24 -7.35
CA GLN A 131 3.21 35.60 -6.85
C GLN A 131 3.06 35.71 -5.33
N LEU A 132 2.07 35.00 -4.73
CA LEU A 132 1.93 34.94 -3.28
C LEU A 132 3.07 34.14 -2.63
N GLU A 133 3.53 33.05 -3.26
CA GLU A 133 4.72 32.31 -2.78
C GLU A 133 5.98 33.16 -2.79
N GLU A 134 6.17 33.95 -3.86
CA GLU A 134 7.33 34.82 -4.01
C GLU A 134 7.32 35.97 -3.01
N ALA A 135 6.18 36.66 -2.87
CA ALA A 135 6.01 37.76 -1.93
C ALA A 135 6.23 37.34 -0.46
N LEU A 136 6.03 36.06 -0.14
CA LEU A 136 6.27 35.49 1.20
C LEU A 136 7.68 34.96 1.41
N LYS A 137 8.44 34.71 0.34
CA LYS A 137 9.84 34.27 0.42
C LYS A 137 10.82 35.45 0.40
N GLY A 138 10.45 36.56 -0.25
CA GLY A 138 11.31 37.73 -0.45
C GLY A 138 11.03 38.91 0.49
N GLY A 139 10.28 38.70 1.58
CA GLY A 139 9.94 39.71 2.58
C GLY A 139 10.63 39.48 3.92
#